data_AF-A0A413RHJ6-F1
#
_entry.id   AF-A0A413RHJ6-F1
#
_cell.length_a   1.000
_cell.length_b   1.000
_cell.length_c   1.000
_cell.angle_alpha   90.00
_cell.angle_beta   90.00
_cell.angle_gamma   90.00
#
_symmetry.space_group_name_H-M   'P 1'
#
loop_
_entity.id
_entity.type
_entity.pdbx_description
1 polymer ?
#
loop_
_entity_poly.entity_id
_entity_poly.type
_entity_poly.pdbx_seq_one_letter_code
_entity_poly.pdbx_strand_id
1 'polypeptide(L)'
;MPNHPGENATVTLDGEQQALVEQIARSYAGAAPAGWLRIVSRQECSVAGDSAGIANVRVVIVETADGLEQQDYRPPRDLHRQTGDLLRGLAAASPTGVIVFLLVVDRGGSHTVTVTQDEARVLVGTRDETSSRPVHDYLERHREELIALLG
;
A
#
# COMPACT_ATOMS: atom_id res chain seq x y z
N MET A 1 -31.17 12.29 -10.50
CA MET A 1 -30.44 11.05 -10.85
C MET A 1 -29.52 10.74 -9.69
N PRO A 2 -29.63 9.57 -9.04
CA PRO A 2 -28.68 9.21 -8.00
C PRO A 2 -27.35 8.84 -8.68
N ASN A 3 -26.30 9.63 -8.43
CA ASN A 3 -24.92 9.22 -8.71
C ASN A 3 -24.64 8.02 -7.81
N HIS A 4 -24.58 6.82 -8.40
CA HIS A 4 -23.95 5.71 -7.72
C HIS A 4 -22.48 6.08 -7.49
N PRO A 5 -21.93 5.94 -6.26
CA PRO A 5 -20.49 5.91 -6.11
C PRO A 5 -20.02 4.74 -6.96
N GLY A 6 -19.23 5.02 -8.00
CA GLY A 6 -18.68 3.99 -8.86
C GLY A 6 -17.98 2.96 -7.98
N GLU A 7 -18.38 1.70 -8.08
CA GLU A 7 -17.69 0.63 -7.39
C GLU A 7 -16.23 0.65 -7.87
N ASN A 8 -15.32 0.99 -6.97
CA ASN A 8 -13.88 0.94 -7.24
C ASN A 8 -13.53 -0.49 -7.67
N ALA A 9 -13.25 -0.69 -8.96
CA ALA A 9 -13.00 -2.02 -9.49
C ALA A 9 -11.64 -2.54 -8.99
N THR A 10 -11.66 -3.71 -8.35
CA THR A 10 -10.44 -4.42 -7.96
C THR A 10 -9.78 -5.02 -9.19
N VAL A 11 -8.46 -4.84 -9.33
CA VAL A 11 -7.65 -5.42 -10.40
C VAL A 11 -7.05 -6.73 -9.93
N THR A 12 -7.29 -7.81 -10.68
CA THR A 12 -6.62 -9.10 -10.46
C THR A 12 -5.22 -9.06 -11.06
N LEU A 13 -4.22 -9.39 -10.24
CA LEU A 13 -2.84 -9.52 -10.68
C LEU A 13 -2.60 -10.84 -11.40
N ASP A 14 -1.85 -10.83 -12.50
CA ASP A 14 -1.39 -12.04 -13.16
C ASP A 14 -0.26 -12.74 -12.35
N GLY A 15 0.18 -13.92 -12.82
CA GLY A 15 1.18 -14.72 -12.10
C GLY A 15 2.56 -14.05 -11.98
N GLU A 16 3.00 -13.30 -13.00
CA GLU A 16 4.29 -12.59 -12.94
C GLU A 16 4.20 -11.39 -11.99
N GLN A 17 3.09 -10.66 -12.05
CA GLN A 17 2.81 -9.54 -11.14
C GLN A 17 2.72 -10.03 -9.69
N GLN A 18 2.02 -11.14 -9.42
CA GLN A 18 1.95 -11.75 -8.09
C GLN A 18 3.34 -12.15 -7.58
N ALA A 19 4.16 -12.80 -8.42
CA ALA A 19 5.51 -13.18 -8.06
C ALA A 19 6.39 -11.95 -7.74
N LEU A 20 6.22 -10.84 -8.47
CA LEU A 20 6.93 -9.60 -8.17
C LEU A 20 6.43 -8.95 -6.86
N VAL A 21 5.11 -8.95 -6.59
CA VAL A 21 4.56 -8.48 -5.31
C VAL A 21 5.12 -9.29 -4.14
N GLU A 22 5.24 -10.61 -4.31
CA GLU A 22 5.85 -11.47 -3.29
C GLU A 22 7.33 -11.11 -3.05
N GLN A 23 8.09 -10.82 -4.11
CA GLN A 23 9.47 -10.32 -3.99
C GLN A 23 9.53 -8.97 -3.26
N ILE A 24 8.61 -8.05 -3.56
CA ILE A 24 8.50 -6.75 -2.88
C ILE A 24 8.19 -6.95 -1.40
N ALA A 25 7.22 -7.82 -1.06
CA ALA A 25 6.84 -8.10 0.31
C ALA A 25 8.02 -8.69 1.11
N ARG A 26 8.77 -9.64 0.53
CA ARG A 26 9.99 -10.18 1.13
C ARG A 26 11.07 -9.13 1.33
N SER A 27 11.28 -8.26 0.34
CA SER A 27 12.26 -7.18 0.44
C SER A 27 11.88 -6.18 1.55
N TYR A 28 10.60 -5.82 1.66
CA TYR A 28 10.09 -4.95 2.73
C TYR A 28 10.31 -5.59 4.11
N ALA A 29 9.92 -6.86 4.27
CA ALA A 29 10.13 -7.61 5.51
C ALA A 29 11.61 -7.69 5.90
N GLY A 30 12.51 -7.91 4.93
CA GLY A 30 13.96 -7.99 5.17
C GLY A 30 14.60 -6.67 5.61
N ALA A 31 13.96 -5.54 5.33
CA ALA A 31 14.42 -4.20 5.72
C ALA A 31 13.63 -3.62 6.91
N ALA A 32 12.69 -4.38 7.47
CA ALA A 32 11.86 -3.92 8.57
C ALA A 32 12.68 -3.72 9.85
N PRO A 33 12.36 -2.70 10.68
CA PRO A 33 13.05 -2.46 11.95
C PRO A 33 12.85 -3.62 12.93
N ALA A 34 13.71 -3.70 13.94
CA ALA A 34 13.52 -4.66 15.04
C ALA A 34 12.15 -4.44 15.72
N GLY A 35 11.53 -5.54 16.14
CA GLY A 35 10.20 -5.49 16.78
C GLY A 35 9.03 -5.24 15.82
N TRP A 36 9.26 -5.13 14.51
CA TRP A 36 8.15 -4.94 13.56
C TRP A 36 7.11 -6.05 13.64
N LEU A 37 5.87 -5.69 13.36
CA LEU A 37 4.72 -6.59 13.34
C LEU A 37 4.05 -6.59 11.97
N ARG A 38 3.85 -5.40 11.39
CA ARG A 38 3.15 -5.23 10.12
C ARG A 38 3.64 -4.00 9.37
N ILE A 39 3.79 -4.10 8.07
CA ILE A 39 4.04 -2.97 7.16
C ILE A 39 2.78 -2.71 6.36
N VAL A 40 2.38 -1.45 6.25
CA VAL A 40 1.24 -1.02 5.44
C VAL A 40 1.71 0.02 4.45
N SER A 41 1.52 -0.25 3.16
CA SER A 41 1.97 0.60 2.07
C SER A 41 0.82 0.88 1.12
N ARG A 42 0.41 2.15 1.04
CA ARG A 42 -0.44 2.65 -0.05
C ARG A 42 0.43 3.35 -1.07
N GLN A 43 0.29 2.96 -2.33
CA GLN A 43 0.93 3.61 -3.46
C GLN A 43 -0.14 4.00 -4.46
N GLU A 44 -0.02 5.17 -5.05
CA GLU A 44 -0.91 5.63 -6.11
C GLU A 44 -0.07 5.88 -7.33
N CYS A 45 -0.57 5.46 -8.48
CA CYS A 45 0.09 5.69 -9.75
C CYS A 45 -0.93 6.19 -10.76
N SER A 46 -0.57 7.26 -11.45
CA SER A 46 -1.32 7.79 -12.58
C SER A 46 -0.37 7.94 -13.76
N VAL A 47 -0.83 7.52 -14.94
CA VAL A 47 -0.17 7.78 -16.23
C VAL A 47 -0.98 8.76 -17.09
N ALA A 48 -2.05 9.33 -16.54
CA ALA A 48 -2.97 10.22 -17.23
C ALA A 48 -2.72 11.70 -16.88
N GLY A 49 -2.65 12.54 -17.93
CA GLY A 49 -2.70 14.00 -17.85
C GLY A 49 -1.62 14.66 -16.98
N ASP A 50 -1.98 15.79 -16.37
CA ASP A 50 -1.10 16.63 -15.54
C ASP A 50 -0.74 16.00 -14.19
N SER A 51 -1.43 14.91 -13.83
CA SER A 51 -1.23 14.15 -12.59
C SER A 51 -0.40 12.88 -12.85
N ALA A 52 0.48 12.85 -13.84
CA ALA A 52 1.32 11.69 -14.11
C ALA A 52 2.40 11.53 -13.02
N GLY A 53 2.47 10.37 -12.36
CA GLY A 53 3.47 10.12 -11.34
C GLY A 53 3.12 8.97 -10.40
N ILE A 54 3.95 8.82 -9.37
CA ILE A 54 3.74 7.86 -8.28
C ILE A 54 3.82 8.59 -6.94
N ALA A 55 2.80 8.43 -6.12
CA ALA A 55 2.76 8.87 -4.73
C ALA A 55 2.69 7.67 -3.80
N ASN A 56 3.13 7.82 -2.56
CA ASN A 56 3.12 6.72 -1.60
C ASN A 56 3.05 7.23 -0.17
N VAL A 57 2.38 6.45 0.67
CA VAL A 57 2.36 6.57 2.13
C VAL A 57 2.60 5.19 2.69
N ARG A 58 3.55 5.08 3.61
CA ARG A 58 3.96 3.80 4.17
C ARG A 58 4.25 3.93 5.66
N VAL A 59 3.74 2.99 6.43
CA VAL A 59 4.00 2.90 7.86
C VAL A 59 4.40 1.48 8.22
N VAL A 60 5.08 1.35 9.35
CA VAL A 60 5.36 0.07 10.00
C VAL A 60 4.86 0.13 11.43
N ILE A 61 4.16 -0.92 11.84
CA ILE A 61 3.76 -1.15 13.21
C ILE A 61 4.89 -1.92 13.89
N VAL A 62 5.36 -1.42 15.03
CA VAL A 62 6.41 -2.05 15.83
C VAL A 62 5.91 -2.31 17.24
N GLU A 63 6.35 -3.42 17.81
CA GLU A 63 6.20 -3.76 19.21
C GLU A 63 7.36 -3.15 20.01
N THR A 64 7.02 -2.37 21.01
CA THR A 64 7.95 -1.71 21.94
C THR A 64 7.63 -2.11 23.37
N ALA A 65 8.47 -1.69 24.33
CA ALA A 65 8.21 -1.91 25.75
C ALA A 65 6.92 -1.22 26.24
N ASP A 66 6.51 -0.13 25.58
CA ASP A 66 5.30 0.64 25.91
C ASP A 66 4.06 0.19 25.11
N GLY A 67 4.21 -0.88 24.32
CA GLY A 67 3.16 -1.46 23.47
C GLY A 67 3.40 -1.22 21.98
N LEU A 68 2.31 -1.19 21.21
CA LEU A 68 2.37 -1.01 19.76
C LEU A 68 2.53 0.47 19.39
N GLU A 69 3.50 0.73 18.52
CA GLU A 69 3.74 2.04 17.90
C GLU A 69 3.64 1.97 16.39
N GLN A 70 3.27 3.10 15.76
CA GLN A 70 3.31 3.26 14.32
C GLN A 70 4.41 4.25 13.95
N GLN A 71 5.25 3.86 13.00
CA GLN A 71 6.38 4.65 12.52
C GLN A 71 6.32 4.81 11.00
N ASP A 72 6.90 5.88 10.47
CA ASP A 72 7.09 6.03 9.03
C ASP A 72 8.02 4.94 8.51
N TYR A 73 7.63 4.27 7.42
CA TYR A 73 8.42 3.20 6.85
C TYR A 73 9.11 3.63 5.56
N ARG A 74 10.43 3.42 5.51
CA ARG A 74 11.25 3.63 4.32
C ARG A 74 11.65 2.28 3.72
N PRO A 75 11.07 1.88 2.59
CA PRO A 75 11.43 0.61 1.96
C PRO A 75 12.86 0.65 1.40
N PRO A 76 13.48 -0.53 1.22
CA PRO A 76 14.75 -0.64 0.53
C PRO A 76 14.61 -0.21 -0.95
N ARG A 77 15.75 0.13 -1.58
CA ARG A 77 15.79 0.68 -2.94
C ARG A 77 16.10 -0.35 -4.03
N ASP A 78 16.38 -1.58 -3.64
CA ASP A 78 16.70 -2.73 -4.49
C ASP A 78 15.64 -3.02 -5.57
N LEU A 79 14.36 -2.89 -5.21
CA LEU A 79 13.24 -3.12 -6.13
C LEU A 79 12.55 -1.85 -6.60
N HIS A 80 13.12 -0.66 -6.34
CA HIS A 80 12.46 0.61 -6.61
C HIS A 80 12.01 0.75 -8.08
N ARG A 81 12.86 0.33 -9.02
CA ARG A 81 12.55 0.39 -10.45
C ARG A 81 11.43 -0.58 -10.82
N GLN A 82 11.54 -1.83 -10.38
CA GLN A 82 10.57 -2.90 -10.65
C GLN A 82 9.20 -2.57 -10.07
N THR A 83 9.14 -2.04 -8.85
CA THR A 83 7.90 -1.54 -8.25
C THR A 83 7.33 -0.39 -9.08
N GLY A 84 8.15 0.56 -9.53
CA GLY A 84 7.70 1.66 -10.39
C GLY A 84 7.14 1.17 -11.73
N ASP A 85 7.80 0.21 -12.37
CA ASP A 85 7.39 -0.36 -13.65
C ASP A 85 6.10 -1.17 -13.51
N LEU A 86 5.95 -1.95 -12.43
CA LEU A 86 4.69 -2.63 -12.09
C LEU A 86 3.53 -1.63 -11.96
N LEU A 87 3.70 -0.58 -11.15
CA LEU A 87 2.64 0.41 -10.91
C LEU A 87 2.24 1.13 -12.19
N ARG A 88 3.21 1.53 -13.03
CA ARG A 88 2.92 2.16 -14.32
C ARG A 88 2.24 1.20 -15.29
N GLY A 89 2.64 -0.07 -15.31
CA GLY A 89 2.00 -1.10 -16.13
C GLY A 89 0.54 -1.31 -15.74
N LEU A 90 0.26 -1.44 -14.43
CA LEU A 90 -1.10 -1.55 -13.90
C LEU A 90 -1.94 -0.30 -14.19
N ALA A 91 -1.37 0.90 -14.02
CA ALA A 91 -2.03 2.16 -14.33
C ALA A 91 -2.34 2.28 -15.82
N ALA A 92 -1.41 1.92 -16.70
CA ALA A 92 -1.60 1.96 -18.16
C ALA A 92 -2.65 0.94 -18.66
N ALA A 93 -2.78 -0.20 -17.98
CA ALA A 93 -3.82 -1.18 -18.26
C ALA A 93 -5.20 -0.80 -17.67
N SER A 94 -5.24 0.14 -16.72
CA SER A 94 -6.47 0.65 -16.13
C SER A 94 -7.22 1.57 -17.11
N PRO A 95 -8.55 1.43 -17.29
CA PRO A 95 -9.33 2.32 -18.14
C PRO A 95 -9.22 3.80 -17.76
N THR A 96 -8.97 4.10 -16.47
CA THR A 96 -8.81 5.47 -15.97
C THR A 96 -7.39 5.99 -16.10
N GLY A 97 -6.40 5.13 -16.41
CA GLY A 97 -4.99 5.49 -16.34
C GLY A 97 -4.48 5.64 -14.90
N VAL A 98 -5.27 5.24 -13.90
CA VAL A 98 -4.99 5.42 -12.47
C VAL A 98 -5.24 4.14 -11.68
N ILE A 99 -4.37 3.86 -10.72
CA ILE A 99 -4.52 2.79 -9.74
C ILE A 99 -4.08 3.22 -8.34
N VAL A 100 -4.71 2.61 -7.34
CA VAL A 100 -4.26 2.57 -5.95
C VAL A 100 -3.82 1.14 -5.64
N PHE A 101 -2.63 1.01 -5.08
CA PHE A 101 -1.99 -0.26 -4.72
C PHE A 101 -1.78 -0.27 -3.20
N LEU A 102 -2.52 -1.11 -2.50
CA LEU A 102 -2.39 -1.34 -1.06
C LEU A 102 -1.70 -2.68 -0.84
N LEU A 103 -0.56 -2.66 -0.15
CA LEU A 103 0.18 -3.84 0.27
C LEU A 103 0.28 -3.84 1.80
N VAL A 104 -0.15 -4.94 2.40
CA VAL A 104 0.02 -5.22 3.83
C VAL A 104 0.93 -6.44 3.96
N VAL A 105 1.98 -6.33 4.78
CA VAL A 105 2.96 -7.41 5.01
C VAL A 105 3.05 -7.67 6.50
N ASP A 106 2.88 -8.92 6.91
CA ASP A 106 2.97 -9.34 8.30
C ASP A 106 4.33 -9.97 8.62
N ARG A 107 4.75 -9.88 9.88
CA ARG A 107 5.96 -10.54 10.40
C ARG A 107 5.98 -12.05 10.13
N GLY A 108 4.80 -12.69 10.10
CA GLY A 108 4.65 -14.12 9.83
C GLY A 108 4.95 -14.53 8.38
N GLY A 109 5.26 -13.59 7.48
CA GLY A 109 5.53 -13.84 6.07
C GLY A 109 4.29 -13.83 5.18
N SER A 110 3.09 -13.70 5.74
CA SER A 110 1.87 -13.41 4.98
C SER A 110 1.90 -11.99 4.44
N HIS A 111 1.29 -11.81 3.27
CA HIS A 111 1.01 -10.48 2.72
C HIS A 111 -0.33 -10.50 2.01
N THR A 112 -0.99 -9.35 1.96
CA THR A 112 -2.17 -9.12 1.15
C THR A 112 -1.93 -7.93 0.23
N VAL A 113 -2.44 -8.03 -0.99
CA VAL A 113 -2.37 -6.96 -1.97
C VAL A 113 -3.76 -6.69 -2.51
N THR A 114 -4.13 -5.42 -2.53
CA THR A 114 -5.36 -4.94 -3.13
C THR A 114 -5.00 -3.84 -4.11
N VAL A 115 -5.40 -4.01 -5.36
CA VAL A 115 -5.23 -3.00 -6.40
C VAL A 115 -6.61 -2.52 -6.82
N THR A 116 -6.89 -1.24 -6.71
CA THR A 116 -8.17 -0.65 -7.13
C THR A 116 -7.97 0.41 -8.19
N GLN A 117 -8.95 0.52 -9.08
CA GLN A 117 -9.07 1.62 -10.02
C GLN A 117 -9.82 2.75 -9.31
N ASP A 118 -9.08 3.68 -8.71
CA ASP A 118 -9.61 4.82 -7.94
C ASP A 118 -8.76 6.06 -8.23
N GLU A 119 -9.25 7.24 -7.86
CA GLU A 119 -8.57 8.52 -8.04
C GLU A 119 -7.24 8.58 -7.27
N ALA A 120 -6.19 9.16 -7.88
CA ALA A 120 -4.89 9.35 -7.25
C ALA A 120 -4.89 10.56 -6.30
N ARG A 121 -5.68 10.45 -5.22
CA ARG A 121 -5.95 11.49 -4.23
C ARG A 121 -4.68 11.94 -3.50
N VAL A 122 -3.82 11.02 -3.06
CA VAL A 122 -2.53 11.35 -2.44
C VAL A 122 -1.63 12.08 -3.44
N LEU A 123 -1.64 11.66 -4.71
CA LEU A 123 -0.81 12.28 -5.74
C LEU A 123 -1.16 13.75 -6.01
N VAL A 124 -2.43 14.12 -5.87
CA VAL A 124 -2.89 15.52 -5.97
C VAL A 124 -2.91 16.26 -4.63
N GLY A 125 -2.31 15.69 -3.57
CA GLY A 125 -2.15 16.32 -2.26
C GLY A 125 -3.36 16.21 -1.33
N THR A 126 -4.37 15.40 -1.68
CA THR A 126 -5.53 15.15 -0.81
C THR A 126 -5.14 14.25 0.37
N ARG A 127 -5.54 14.67 1.58
CA ARG A 127 -5.32 13.94 2.84
C ARG A 127 -6.62 13.82 3.61
N ASP A 128 -7.36 12.76 3.31
CA ASP A 128 -8.69 12.45 3.86
C ASP A 128 -8.86 10.94 4.12
N GLU A 129 -10.07 10.55 4.54
CA GLU A 129 -10.48 9.17 4.83
C GLU A 129 -10.40 8.21 3.64
N THR A 130 -10.33 8.73 2.41
CA THR A 130 -10.29 7.92 1.18
C THR A 130 -8.88 7.78 0.60
N SER A 131 -7.91 8.48 1.19
CA SER A 131 -6.54 8.61 0.68
C SER A 131 -5.49 8.14 1.70
N SER A 132 -4.84 9.08 2.38
CA SER A 132 -3.69 8.78 3.26
C SER A 132 -4.06 8.52 4.72
N ARG A 133 -5.25 8.93 5.20
CA ARG A 133 -5.65 8.69 6.60
C ARG A 133 -5.77 7.22 6.98
N PRO A 134 -6.32 6.31 6.14
CA PRO A 134 -6.37 4.89 6.49
C PRO A 134 -5.01 4.27 6.79
N VAL A 135 -3.93 4.79 6.18
CA VAL A 135 -2.56 4.34 6.45
C VAL A 135 -1.95 5.05 7.66
N HIS A 136 -2.17 6.36 7.81
CA HIS A 136 -1.67 7.13 8.95
C HIS A 136 -2.36 6.81 10.29
N ASP A 137 -3.58 6.32 10.25
CA ASP A 137 -4.35 5.96 11.44
C ASP A 137 -4.46 4.44 11.58
N TYR A 138 -3.63 3.68 10.85
CA TYR A 138 -3.78 2.23 10.72
C TYR A 138 -3.72 1.54 12.09
N LEU A 139 -2.76 1.91 12.93
CA LEU A 139 -2.66 1.36 14.28
C LEU A 139 -3.92 1.63 15.12
N GLU A 140 -4.48 2.83 15.06
CA GLU A 140 -5.68 3.18 15.83
C GLU A 140 -6.88 2.35 15.38
N ARG A 141 -7.04 2.18 14.06
CA ARG A 141 -8.18 1.46 13.46
C ARG A 141 -8.10 -0.06 13.62
N HIS A 142 -6.89 -0.61 13.69
CA HIS A 142 -6.64 -2.05 13.71
C HIS A 142 -6.02 -2.53 15.03
N ARG A 143 -6.13 -1.75 16.12
CA ARG A 143 -5.42 -2.03 17.38
C ARG A 143 -5.70 -3.43 17.92
N GLU A 144 -6.96 -3.86 17.97
CA GLU A 144 -7.34 -5.17 18.49
C GLU A 144 -6.77 -6.33 17.64
N GLU A 145 -6.87 -6.21 16.32
CA GLU A 145 -6.29 -7.16 15.36
C GLU A 145 -4.77 -7.26 15.52
N LEU A 146 -4.09 -6.11 15.62
CA LEU A 146 -2.64 -6.04 15.77
C LEU A 146 -2.19 -6.63 17.12
N ILE A 147 -2.93 -6.41 18.20
CA ILE A 147 -2.64 -7.04 19.49
C ILE A 147 -2.78 -8.57 19.38
N ALA A 148 -3.79 -9.07 18.66
CA ALA A 148 -3.96 -10.51 18.47
C ALA A 148 -2.81 -11.16 17.68
N LEU A 149 -2.05 -10.41 16.88
CA LEU A 149 -0.86 -10.91 16.18
C LEU A 149 0.38 -11.05 17.09
N LEU A 150 0.33 -10.53 18.32
CA LEU A 150 1.43 -10.66 19.28
C LEU A 150 1.47 -12.05 19.96
N GLY A 151 0.34 -12.77 20.00
CA GLY A 151 0.19 -14.07 20.66
C GLY A 151 -0.74 -14.00 21.86
#